data_AF-A0A9E4IRH4-F1
#
_entry.id   AF-A0A9E4IRH4-F1
#
_cell.length_a   1.000
_cell.length_b   1.000
_cell.length_c   1.000
_cell.angle_alpha   90.00
_cell.angle_beta   90.00
_cell.angle_gamma   90.00
#
_symmetry.space_group_name_H-M   'P 1'
#
loop_
_entity.id
_entity.type
_entity.pdbx_description
1 polymer ?
#
loop_
_entity_poly.entity_id
_entity_poly.type
_entity_poly.pdbx_seq_one_letter_code
_entity_poly.pdbx_strand_id
1 'polypeptide(L)'
;MVTLDSPRARPPGDFNWMSTLWHEIAHVITLQMSSQRLPRWLSEGISTYEEKRKHLAWGRDQVLEFANALNSGTLLSISELDRGFTRPESISLSYFHASVVVEHLIEAYGLESLRTLIRAYGDGLETEEALARIDLDYERLQASFDAAVEEQFGALRRSLQNRPQNLPEGPERLEALRKLAEEQPDNFNVQFGLGQALREAGDTAAAR
;
A
#
# COMPACT_ATOMS: atom_id res chain seq x y z
N MET A 1 1.08 -22.99 6.09
CA MET A 1 0.80 -23.24 7.53
C MET A 1 -0.18 -22.16 7.96
N VAL A 2 -1.34 -22.55 8.49
CA VAL A 2 -2.34 -21.62 9.06
C VAL A 2 -2.14 -21.66 10.57
N THR A 3 -1.93 -20.52 11.20
CA THR A 3 -1.73 -20.44 12.65
C THR A 3 -2.63 -19.40 13.25
N LEU A 4 -3.47 -19.81 14.20
CA LEU A 4 -4.31 -18.91 14.97
C LEU A 4 -4.18 -19.22 16.46
N ASP A 5 -3.76 -18.23 17.23
CA ASP A 5 -3.81 -18.30 18.69
C ASP A 5 -5.27 -18.32 19.16
N SER A 6 -5.53 -19.02 20.28
CA SER A 6 -6.87 -19.00 20.92
C SER A 6 -7.28 -17.56 21.28
N PRO A 7 -8.58 -17.20 21.23
CA PRO A 7 -9.06 -15.89 21.66
C PRO A 7 -8.65 -15.50 23.09
N ARG A 8 -8.31 -16.48 23.94
CA ARG A 8 -7.88 -16.29 25.32
C ARG A 8 -6.35 -16.25 25.50
N ALA A 9 -5.58 -16.39 24.42
CA ALA A 9 -4.12 -16.43 24.47
C ALA A 9 -3.48 -15.07 24.76
N ARG A 10 -4.22 -13.96 24.54
CA ARG A 10 -3.76 -12.59 24.78
C ARG A 10 -4.77 -11.81 25.64
N PRO A 11 -4.34 -10.76 26.37
CA PRO A 11 -5.24 -9.92 27.13
C PRO A 11 -6.32 -9.28 26.22
N PRO A 12 -7.59 -9.19 26.69
CA PRO A 12 -8.63 -8.51 25.93
C PRO A 12 -8.26 -7.05 25.63
N GLY A 13 -8.41 -6.64 24.37
CA GLY A 13 -8.08 -5.29 23.89
C GLY A 13 -6.76 -5.18 23.12
N ASP A 14 -5.84 -6.15 23.28
CA ASP A 14 -4.52 -6.09 22.64
C ASP A 14 -4.51 -6.63 21.20
N PHE A 15 -5.54 -7.38 20.80
CA PHE A 15 -5.56 -8.10 19.54
C PHE A 15 -6.97 -8.27 18.97
N ASN A 16 -7.14 -7.95 17.70
CA ASN A 16 -8.39 -8.20 16.99
C ASN A 16 -8.42 -9.63 16.44
N TRP A 17 -8.84 -10.56 17.30
CA TRP A 17 -8.91 -11.98 16.95
C TRP A 17 -9.84 -12.29 15.77
N MET A 18 -10.92 -11.51 15.60
CA MET A 18 -11.88 -11.74 14.51
C MET A 18 -11.27 -11.40 13.14
N SER A 19 -10.47 -10.33 13.04
CA SER A 19 -9.72 -10.01 11.82
C SER A 19 -8.81 -11.16 11.43
N THR A 20 -8.01 -11.65 12.37
CA THR A 20 -7.08 -12.74 12.09
C THR A 20 -7.79 -14.04 11.76
N LEU A 21 -8.89 -14.38 12.43
CA LEU A 21 -9.69 -15.54 12.02
C LEU A 21 -10.16 -15.41 10.56
N TRP A 22 -10.63 -14.22 10.17
CA TRP A 22 -11.08 -13.96 8.80
C TRP A 22 -9.93 -14.10 7.78
N HIS A 23 -8.75 -13.57 8.12
CA HIS A 23 -7.51 -13.73 7.34
C HIS A 23 -7.15 -15.21 7.15
N GLU A 24 -7.15 -15.99 8.23
CA GLU A 24 -6.81 -17.42 8.17
C GLU A 24 -7.86 -18.23 7.38
N ILE A 25 -9.15 -17.87 7.44
CA ILE A 25 -10.19 -18.51 6.60
C ILE A 25 -9.93 -18.23 5.11
N ALA A 26 -9.57 -17.00 4.75
CA ALA A 26 -9.20 -16.66 3.37
C ALA A 26 -7.99 -17.48 2.89
N HIS A 27 -6.98 -17.69 3.75
CA HIS A 27 -5.88 -18.62 3.47
C HIS A 27 -6.34 -20.05 3.24
N VAL A 28 -7.18 -20.61 4.12
CA VAL A 28 -7.67 -22.00 3.96
C VAL A 28 -8.34 -22.18 2.60
N ILE A 29 -9.21 -21.24 2.21
CA ILE A 29 -9.93 -21.32 0.92
C ILE A 29 -8.95 -21.24 -0.25
N THR A 30 -8.09 -20.21 -0.27
CA THR A 30 -7.22 -19.92 -1.41
C THR A 30 -6.12 -20.98 -1.57
N LEU A 31 -5.51 -21.43 -0.48
CA LEU A 31 -4.49 -22.47 -0.51
C LEU A 31 -5.04 -23.85 -0.92
N GLN A 32 -6.31 -24.14 -0.61
CA GLN A 32 -6.97 -25.36 -1.11
C GLN A 32 -7.28 -25.25 -2.60
N MET A 33 -7.78 -24.09 -3.06
CA MET A 33 -8.04 -23.85 -4.48
C MET A 33 -6.78 -23.90 -5.34
N SER A 34 -5.62 -23.55 -4.77
CA SER A 34 -4.35 -23.45 -5.48
C SER A 34 -3.40 -24.62 -5.24
N SER A 35 -3.85 -25.72 -4.62
CA SER A 35 -2.98 -26.86 -4.27
C SER A 35 -1.71 -26.45 -3.49
N GLN A 36 -1.80 -25.43 -2.62
CA GLN A 36 -0.69 -24.85 -1.84
C GLN A 36 0.41 -24.16 -2.68
N ARG A 37 0.12 -23.77 -3.93
CA ARG A 37 1.10 -23.19 -4.88
C ARG A 37 1.00 -21.68 -5.10
N LEU A 38 0.21 -20.95 -4.30
CA LEU A 38 0.15 -19.50 -4.46
C LEU A 38 1.48 -18.84 -4.10
N PRO A 39 1.94 -17.84 -4.87
CA PRO A 39 3.02 -16.99 -4.41
C PRO A 39 2.57 -16.22 -3.17
N ARG A 40 3.54 -15.83 -2.35
CA ARG A 40 3.24 -15.31 -1.01
C ARG A 40 2.45 -14.01 -1.09
N TRP A 41 2.86 -13.09 -1.96
CA TRP A 41 2.18 -11.82 -2.17
C TRP A 41 0.69 -12.01 -2.47
N LEU A 42 0.33 -12.98 -3.31
CA LEU A 42 -1.07 -13.20 -3.68
C LEU A 42 -1.85 -13.82 -2.53
N SER A 43 -1.28 -14.81 -1.83
CA SER A 43 -1.94 -15.42 -0.67
C SER A 43 -2.18 -14.42 0.46
N GLU A 44 -1.20 -13.58 0.78
CA GLU A 44 -1.28 -12.60 1.87
C GLU A 44 -2.12 -11.39 1.45
N GLY A 45 -2.02 -10.98 0.19
CA GLY A 45 -2.80 -9.90 -0.41
C GLY A 45 -4.29 -10.22 -0.40
N ILE A 46 -4.70 -11.44 -0.81
CA ILE A 46 -6.12 -11.84 -0.79
C ILE A 46 -6.64 -11.83 0.64
N SER A 47 -5.92 -12.41 1.59
CA SER A 47 -6.37 -12.45 2.98
C SER A 47 -6.51 -11.04 3.58
N THR A 48 -5.53 -10.17 3.35
CA THR A 48 -5.56 -8.78 3.83
C THR A 48 -6.65 -7.95 3.15
N TYR A 49 -6.90 -8.18 1.86
CA TYR A 49 -8.02 -7.56 1.14
C TYR A 49 -9.36 -7.99 1.73
N GLU A 50 -9.54 -9.30 1.99
CA GLU A 50 -10.76 -9.83 2.59
C GLU A 50 -11.00 -9.30 4.01
N GLU A 51 -9.95 -9.07 4.81
CA GLU A 51 -10.05 -8.37 6.11
C GLU A 51 -10.71 -7.00 5.93
N LYS A 52 -10.12 -6.13 5.09
CA LYS A 52 -10.62 -4.77 4.79
C LYS A 52 -12.04 -4.80 4.23
N ARG A 53 -12.31 -5.71 3.28
CA ARG A 53 -13.63 -5.87 2.65
C ARG A 53 -14.71 -6.26 3.65
N LYS A 54 -14.37 -7.13 4.61
CA LYS A 54 -15.30 -7.57 5.65
C LYS A 54 -15.64 -6.43 6.60
N HIS A 55 -14.63 -5.70 7.08
CA HIS A 55 -14.79 -4.49 7.88
C HIS A 55 -13.64 -3.51 7.60
N LEU A 56 -13.97 -2.28 7.22
CA LEU A 56 -12.97 -1.27 6.85
C LEU A 56 -11.91 -1.04 7.95
N ALA A 57 -12.32 -1.09 9.22
CA ALA A 57 -11.43 -0.92 10.38
C ALA A 57 -10.42 -2.07 10.57
N TRP A 58 -10.53 -3.16 9.81
CA TRP A 58 -9.57 -4.27 9.82
C TRP A 58 -8.50 -4.13 8.73
N GLY A 59 -8.63 -3.14 7.83
CA GLY A 59 -7.60 -2.81 6.87
C GLY A 59 -6.30 -2.36 7.56
N ARG A 60 -5.16 -2.59 6.89
CA ARG A 60 -3.86 -2.15 7.40
C ARG A 60 -3.73 -0.64 7.31
N ASP A 61 -3.29 -0.02 8.40
CA ASP A 61 -3.00 1.42 8.45
C ASP A 61 -1.58 1.68 7.94
N GLN A 62 -1.42 1.66 6.60
CA GLN A 62 -0.14 1.86 5.92
C GLN A 62 -0.25 2.86 4.76
N VAL A 63 -1.32 3.65 4.73
CA VAL A 63 -1.64 4.55 3.61
C VAL A 63 -0.57 5.63 3.43
N LEU A 64 -0.06 6.20 4.54
CA LEU A 64 0.98 7.23 4.51
C LEU A 64 2.34 6.65 4.12
N GLU A 65 2.71 5.50 4.67
CA GLU A 65 3.94 4.78 4.34
C GLU A 65 3.97 4.38 2.87
N PHE A 66 2.84 3.90 2.33
CA PHE A 66 2.69 3.57 0.93
C PHE A 66 2.83 4.81 0.03
N ALA A 67 2.16 5.91 0.36
CA ALA A 67 2.29 7.17 -0.38
C ALA A 67 3.72 7.72 -0.37
N ASN A 68 4.43 7.60 0.75
CA ASN A 68 5.84 7.97 0.84
C ASN A 68 6.73 7.04 0.01
N ALA A 69 6.49 5.72 0.05
CA ALA A 69 7.23 4.75 -0.75
C ALA A 69 7.08 4.98 -2.27
N LEU A 70 5.90 5.44 -2.70
CA LEU A 70 5.67 5.88 -4.09
C LEU A 70 6.54 7.09 -4.44
N ASN A 71 6.61 8.10 -3.56
CA ASN A 71 7.42 9.29 -3.79
C ASN A 71 8.93 9.01 -3.80
N SER A 72 9.41 8.09 -2.97
CA SER A 72 10.82 7.72 -2.91
C SER A 72 11.23 6.69 -3.97
N GLY A 73 10.28 6.13 -4.73
CA GLY A 73 10.56 5.07 -5.71
C GLY A 73 11.07 3.78 -5.06
N THR A 74 10.71 3.52 -3.80
CA THR A 74 11.17 2.35 -3.04
C THR A 74 10.12 1.24 -2.96
N LEU A 75 8.94 1.46 -3.55
CA LEU A 75 7.92 0.43 -3.65
C LEU A 75 8.41 -0.68 -4.59
N LEU A 76 8.31 -1.94 -4.15
CA LEU A 76 8.66 -3.10 -4.98
C LEU A 76 7.71 -3.18 -6.18
N SER A 77 8.22 -3.62 -7.33
CA SER A 77 7.35 -4.02 -8.45
C SER A 77 6.55 -5.28 -8.07
N ILE A 78 5.44 -5.55 -8.77
CA ILE A 78 4.59 -6.72 -8.52
C ILE A 78 5.38 -8.02 -8.71
N SER A 79 6.29 -8.09 -9.68
CA SER A 79 7.17 -9.25 -9.92
C SER A 79 8.21 -9.46 -8.81
N GLU A 80 8.49 -8.46 -8.00
CA GLU A 80 9.44 -8.53 -6.88
C GLU A 80 8.77 -8.56 -5.51
N LEU A 81 7.44 -8.50 -5.46
CA LEU A 81 6.68 -8.26 -4.24
C LEU A 81 6.87 -9.34 -3.17
N ASP A 82 7.12 -10.59 -3.57
CA ASP A 82 7.45 -11.69 -2.65
C ASP A 82 8.69 -11.38 -1.78
N ARG A 83 9.67 -10.60 -2.30
CA ARG A 83 10.85 -10.20 -1.53
C ARG A 83 10.49 -9.35 -0.32
N GLY A 84 9.41 -8.57 -0.40
CA GLY A 84 8.94 -7.72 0.69
C GLY A 84 8.53 -8.51 1.95
N PHE A 85 8.14 -9.78 1.79
CA PHE A 85 7.76 -10.66 2.89
C PHE A 85 8.95 -11.37 3.57
N THR A 86 10.18 -11.15 3.10
CA THR A 86 11.39 -11.77 3.65
C THR A 86 12.09 -10.90 4.69
N ARG A 87 11.79 -9.61 4.73
CA ARG A 87 12.47 -8.62 5.57
C ARG A 87 11.52 -8.04 6.61
N PRO A 88 11.87 -8.05 7.91
CA PRO A 88 11.01 -7.52 8.96
C PRO A 88 10.58 -6.07 8.75
N GLU A 89 11.45 -5.23 8.19
CA GLU A 89 11.20 -3.81 7.97
C GLU A 89 10.20 -3.52 6.85
N SER A 90 10.05 -4.41 5.86
CA SER A 90 9.12 -4.20 4.73
C SER A 90 7.85 -5.03 4.84
N ILE A 91 7.76 -5.96 5.79
CA ILE A 91 6.69 -6.96 5.82
C ILE A 91 5.31 -6.31 5.94
N SER A 92 5.13 -5.35 6.85
CA SER A 92 3.85 -4.66 7.08
C SER A 92 3.38 -3.91 5.84
N LEU A 93 4.29 -3.17 5.19
CA LEU A 93 3.98 -2.47 3.95
C LEU A 93 3.68 -3.44 2.81
N SER A 94 4.33 -4.61 2.79
CA SER A 94 4.11 -5.63 1.76
C SER A 94 2.73 -6.25 1.84
N TYR A 95 2.19 -6.48 3.06
CA TYR A 95 0.81 -6.89 3.25
C TYR A 95 -0.18 -5.87 2.68
N PHE A 96 0.01 -4.58 2.99
CA PHE A 96 -0.83 -3.51 2.47
C PHE A 96 -0.69 -3.38 0.95
N HIS A 97 0.53 -3.36 0.42
CA HIS A 97 0.77 -3.26 -1.02
C HIS A 97 0.12 -4.43 -1.77
N ALA A 98 0.31 -5.66 -1.30
CA ALA A 98 -0.30 -6.83 -1.92
C ALA A 98 -1.84 -6.80 -1.88
N SER A 99 -2.44 -6.24 -0.82
CA SER A 99 -3.90 -6.10 -0.74
C SER A 99 -4.43 -5.08 -1.75
N VAL A 100 -3.70 -3.97 -1.98
CA VAL A 100 -4.04 -2.99 -3.03
C VAL A 100 -3.89 -3.60 -4.43
N VAL A 101 -2.87 -4.44 -4.66
CA VAL A 101 -2.74 -5.18 -5.94
C VAL A 101 -3.93 -6.12 -6.16
N VAL A 102 -4.38 -6.84 -5.13
CA VAL A 102 -5.55 -7.72 -5.23
C VAL A 102 -6.85 -6.94 -5.43
N GLU A 103 -7.01 -5.81 -4.75
CA GLU A 103 -8.14 -4.89 -4.96
C GLU A 103 -8.18 -4.43 -6.43
N HIS A 104 -7.05 -3.97 -6.96
CA HIS A 104 -6.92 -3.61 -8.38
C HIS A 104 -7.25 -4.76 -9.32
N LEU A 105 -6.75 -5.98 -9.05
CA LEU A 105 -7.08 -7.16 -9.86
C LEU A 105 -8.60 -7.40 -9.93
N ILE A 106 -9.30 -7.25 -8.81
CA ILE A 106 -10.74 -7.44 -8.75
C ILE A 106 -11.49 -6.29 -9.42
N GLU A 107 -11.08 -5.04 -9.21
CA GLU A 107 -11.76 -3.86 -9.75
C GLU A 107 -11.57 -3.73 -11.27
N ALA A 108 -10.35 -3.94 -11.77
CA ALA A 108 -10.02 -3.79 -13.19
C ALA A 108 -10.36 -5.03 -14.02
N TYR A 109 -10.20 -6.24 -13.47
CA TYR A 109 -10.32 -7.49 -14.22
C TYR A 109 -11.42 -8.43 -13.71
N GLY A 110 -12.06 -8.11 -12.58
CA GLY A 110 -13.16 -8.87 -12.02
C GLY A 110 -12.72 -10.05 -11.14
N LEU A 111 -13.63 -10.44 -10.24
CA LEU A 111 -13.41 -11.55 -9.31
C LEU A 111 -13.17 -12.91 -10.01
N GLU A 112 -13.75 -13.12 -11.20
CA GLU A 112 -13.52 -14.35 -11.97
C GLU A 112 -12.08 -14.45 -12.49
N SER A 113 -11.43 -13.33 -12.80
CA SER A 113 -10.02 -13.31 -13.18
C SER A 113 -9.14 -13.72 -12.01
N LEU A 114 -9.40 -13.18 -10.80
CA LEU A 114 -8.71 -13.61 -9.59
C LEU A 114 -8.90 -15.12 -9.33
N ARG A 115 -10.14 -15.63 -9.47
CA ARG A 115 -10.43 -17.06 -9.30
C ARG A 115 -9.72 -17.93 -10.33
N THR A 116 -9.64 -17.47 -11.58
CA THR A 116 -8.93 -18.15 -12.66
C THR A 116 -7.43 -18.19 -12.37
N LEU A 117 -6.85 -17.07 -11.93
CA LEU A 117 -5.45 -16.96 -11.54
C LEU A 117 -5.11 -17.93 -10.40
N ILE A 118 -5.93 -17.98 -9.33
CA ILE A 118 -5.71 -18.89 -8.19
C ILE A 118 -5.73 -20.36 -8.65
N ARG A 119 -6.66 -20.74 -9.53
CA ARG A 119 -6.75 -22.11 -10.05
C ARG A 119 -5.59 -22.46 -10.98
N ALA A 120 -5.12 -21.50 -11.78
CA ALA A 120 -3.95 -21.68 -12.65
C ALA A 120 -2.70 -22.08 -11.85
N TYR A 121 -2.48 -21.48 -10.66
CA TYR A 121 -1.45 -21.95 -9.74
C TYR A 121 -1.72 -23.38 -9.23
N GLY A 122 -2.99 -23.72 -8.98
CA GLY A 122 -3.41 -25.08 -8.61
C GLY A 122 -3.10 -26.14 -9.66
N ASP A 123 -3.13 -25.76 -10.94
CA ASP A 123 -2.71 -26.59 -12.08
C ASP A 123 -1.19 -26.70 -12.21
N GLY A 124 -0.44 -26.00 -11.37
CA GLY A 124 1.03 -26.04 -11.32
C GLY A 124 1.73 -25.07 -12.27
N LEU A 125 1.02 -24.07 -12.78
CA LEU A 125 1.60 -23.03 -13.63
C LEU A 125 2.41 -22.04 -12.80
N GLU A 126 3.50 -21.55 -13.39
CA GLU A 126 4.26 -20.43 -12.84
C GLU A 126 3.53 -19.10 -13.09
N THR A 127 3.94 -18.02 -12.40
CA THR A 127 3.16 -16.76 -12.38
C THR A 127 2.90 -16.18 -13.77
N GLU A 128 3.90 -16.15 -14.64
CA GLU A 128 3.76 -15.63 -16.00
C GLU A 128 2.73 -16.43 -16.81
N GLU A 129 2.75 -17.75 -16.70
CA GLU A 129 1.80 -18.63 -17.36
C GLU A 129 0.39 -18.51 -16.75
N ALA A 130 0.31 -18.30 -15.44
CA ALA A 130 -0.94 -18.10 -14.71
C ALA A 130 -1.60 -16.75 -15.05
N LEU A 131 -0.82 -15.67 -15.15
CA LEU A 131 -1.29 -14.36 -15.62
C LEU A 131 -1.78 -14.42 -17.08
N ALA A 132 -1.10 -15.19 -17.94
CA ALA A 132 -1.53 -15.37 -19.32
C ALA A 132 -2.94 -16.01 -19.43
N ARG A 133 -3.41 -16.76 -18.42
CA ARG A 133 -4.79 -17.30 -18.39
C ARG A 133 -5.87 -16.24 -18.24
N ILE A 134 -5.51 -15.03 -17.83
CA ILE A 134 -6.40 -13.88 -17.68
C ILE A 134 -5.97 -12.72 -18.59
N ASP A 135 -5.29 -13.03 -19.70
CA ASP A 135 -4.82 -12.08 -20.72
C ASP A 135 -3.85 -11.00 -20.18
N LEU A 136 -3.16 -11.30 -19.08
CA LEU A 136 -2.16 -10.44 -18.45
C LEU A 136 -0.75 -11.00 -18.55
N ASP A 137 0.20 -10.10 -18.38
CA ASP A 137 1.59 -10.35 -18.04
C ASP A 137 1.99 -9.34 -16.94
N TYR A 138 3.22 -9.44 -16.43
CA TYR A 138 3.68 -8.51 -15.40
C TYR A 138 3.70 -7.05 -15.86
N GLU A 139 4.01 -6.79 -17.13
CA GLU A 139 4.11 -5.43 -17.65
C GLU A 139 2.73 -4.76 -17.69
N ARG A 140 1.72 -5.45 -18.23
CA ARG A 140 0.33 -4.98 -18.27
C ARG A 140 -0.27 -4.84 -16.88
N LEU A 141 -0.01 -5.80 -16.00
CA LEU A 141 -0.49 -5.74 -14.62
C LEU A 141 0.14 -4.57 -13.87
N GLN A 142 1.46 -4.37 -14.00
CA GLN A 142 2.15 -3.24 -13.37
C GLN A 142 1.67 -1.90 -13.94
N ALA A 143 1.56 -1.76 -15.26
CA ALA A 143 1.15 -0.49 -15.87
C ALA A 143 -0.28 -0.09 -15.49
N SER A 144 -1.21 -1.04 -15.47
CA SER A 144 -2.59 -0.78 -15.02
C SER A 144 -2.65 -0.47 -13.52
N PHE A 145 -1.84 -1.16 -12.71
CA PHE A 145 -1.74 -0.92 -11.28
C PHE A 145 -1.19 0.46 -10.96
N ASP A 146 -0.12 0.89 -11.64
CA ASP A 146 0.48 2.21 -11.47
C ASP A 146 -0.53 3.32 -11.80
N ALA A 147 -1.37 3.13 -12.81
CA ALA A 147 -2.45 4.04 -13.14
C ALA A 147 -3.52 4.11 -12.03
N ALA A 148 -3.97 2.97 -11.51
CA ALA A 148 -4.95 2.91 -10.42
C ALA A 148 -4.40 3.51 -9.12
N VAL A 149 -3.12 3.26 -8.81
CA VAL A 149 -2.44 3.85 -7.66
C VAL A 149 -2.32 5.37 -7.79
N GLU A 150 -2.03 5.89 -8.98
CA GLU A 150 -1.99 7.33 -9.20
C GLU A 150 -3.39 7.96 -9.06
N GLU A 151 -4.44 7.29 -9.51
CA GLU A 151 -5.82 7.73 -9.32
C GLU A 151 -6.19 7.78 -7.83
N GLN A 152 -5.88 6.72 -7.08
CA GLN A 152 -6.30 6.58 -5.69
C GLN A 152 -5.41 7.34 -4.70
N PHE A 153 -4.10 7.35 -4.90
CA PHE A 153 -3.11 7.89 -3.96
C PHE A 153 -2.37 9.12 -4.49
N GLY A 154 -2.58 9.53 -5.74
CA GLY A 154 -1.85 10.64 -6.37
C GLY A 154 -1.94 11.96 -5.62
N ALA A 155 -3.15 12.32 -5.17
CA ALA A 155 -3.37 13.54 -4.38
C ALA A 155 -2.61 13.48 -3.04
N LEU A 156 -2.73 12.35 -2.34
CA LEU A 156 -2.04 12.15 -1.06
C LEU A 156 -0.52 12.17 -1.24
N ARG A 157 0.04 11.39 -2.17
CA ARG A 157 1.50 11.35 -2.35
C ARG A 157 2.04 12.73 -2.75
N ARG A 158 1.35 13.49 -3.60
CA ARG A 158 1.75 14.89 -3.92
C ARG A 158 1.75 15.77 -2.69
N SER A 159 0.75 15.64 -1.82
CA SER A 159 0.70 16.40 -0.56
C SER A 159 1.86 16.08 0.39
N LEU A 160 2.40 14.86 0.31
CA LEU A 160 3.49 14.36 1.15
C LEU A 160 4.88 14.49 0.51
N GLN A 161 5.00 15.09 -0.68
CA GLN A 161 6.30 15.24 -1.33
C GLN A 161 7.28 16.01 -0.44
N ASN A 162 8.52 15.50 -0.37
CA ASN A 162 9.56 16.16 0.40
C ASN A 162 9.84 17.56 -0.18
N ARG A 163 10.00 18.52 0.72
CA ARG A 163 10.42 19.88 0.37
C ARG A 163 11.86 19.86 -0.19
N PRO A 164 12.22 20.77 -1.11
CA PRO A 164 13.60 20.93 -1.55
C PRO A 164 14.54 21.12 -0.35
N GLN A 165 15.64 20.35 -0.32
CA GLN A 165 16.62 20.42 0.76
C GLN A 165 17.51 21.68 0.65
N ASN A 166 17.70 22.20 -0.55
CA ASN A 166 18.57 23.35 -0.85
C ASN A 166 17.82 24.68 -0.79
N LEU A 167 17.20 24.97 0.34
CA LEU A 167 16.61 26.30 0.58
C LEU A 167 17.67 27.28 1.06
N PRO A 168 17.61 28.57 0.64
CA PRO A 168 18.49 29.59 1.17
C PRO A 168 18.32 29.71 2.69
N GLU A 169 19.39 30.09 3.38
CA GLU A 169 19.37 30.35 4.82
C GLU A 169 19.02 31.82 5.13
N GLY A 170 18.66 32.08 6.38
CA GLY A 170 18.38 33.45 6.83
C GLY A 170 17.10 34.04 6.23
N PRO A 171 17.03 35.38 6.03
CA PRO A 171 15.80 36.07 5.63
C PRO A 171 15.22 35.62 4.29
N GLU A 172 16.07 35.17 3.36
CA GLU A 172 15.67 34.71 2.01
C GLU A 172 14.89 33.39 2.06
N ARG A 173 15.05 32.62 3.14
CA ARG A 173 14.33 31.35 3.35
C ARG A 173 12.82 31.54 3.34
N LEU A 174 12.33 32.61 3.96
CA LEU A 174 10.90 32.87 4.08
C LEU A 174 10.28 33.14 2.70
N GLU A 175 10.94 33.96 1.89
CA GLU A 175 10.48 34.28 0.54
C GLU A 175 10.48 33.06 -0.37
N ALA A 176 11.55 32.25 -0.31
CA ALA A 176 11.61 30.99 -1.05
C ALA A 176 10.47 30.02 -0.64
N LEU A 177 10.14 29.95 0.65
CA LEU A 177 9.04 29.13 1.15
C LEU A 177 7.66 29.67 0.74
N ARG A 178 7.47 30.99 0.71
CA ARG A 178 6.22 31.61 0.19
C ARG A 178 6.00 31.24 -1.26
N LYS A 179 7.03 31.43 -2.10
CA LYS A 179 6.97 31.07 -3.52
C LYS A 179 6.66 29.59 -3.73
N LEU A 180 7.35 28.70 -3.00
CA LEU A 180 7.08 27.27 -3.08
C LEU A 180 5.66 26.90 -2.63
N ALA A 181 5.13 27.57 -1.60
CA ALA A 181 3.78 27.34 -1.12
C ALA A 181 2.72 27.80 -2.13
N GLU A 182 2.99 28.86 -2.90
CA GLU A 182 2.14 29.30 -4.01
C GLU A 182 2.19 28.32 -5.20
N GLU A 183 3.38 27.80 -5.52
CA GLU A 183 3.56 26.78 -6.57
C GLU A 183 2.99 25.41 -6.18
N GLN A 184 2.95 25.10 -4.88
CA GLN A 184 2.52 23.80 -4.34
C GLN A 184 1.53 23.99 -3.18
N PRO A 185 0.31 24.50 -3.47
CA PRO A 185 -0.68 24.82 -2.44
C PRO A 185 -1.09 23.60 -1.60
N ASP A 186 -1.12 22.43 -2.22
CA ASP A 186 -1.55 21.19 -1.56
C ASP A 186 -0.41 20.41 -0.88
N ASN A 187 0.85 20.89 -0.96
CA ASN A 187 1.99 20.20 -0.36
C ASN A 187 2.11 20.53 1.13
N PHE A 188 1.70 19.58 1.98
CA PHE A 188 1.75 19.70 3.44
C PHE A 188 3.14 20.08 3.95
N ASN A 189 4.20 19.44 3.46
CA ASN A 189 5.56 19.71 3.94
C ASN A 189 6.05 21.13 3.60
N VAL A 190 5.61 21.66 2.47
CA VAL A 190 5.89 23.04 2.06
C VAL A 190 5.10 24.02 2.92
N GLN A 191 3.79 23.81 3.07
CA GLN A 191 2.92 24.67 3.89
C GLN A 191 3.34 24.69 5.36
N PHE A 192 3.64 23.51 5.93
CA PHE A 192 4.15 23.39 7.29
C PHE A 192 5.49 24.10 7.46
N GLY A 193 6.39 23.94 6.48
CA GLY A 193 7.68 24.63 6.47
C GLY A 193 7.55 26.16 6.44
N LEU A 194 6.61 26.68 5.65
CA LEU A 194 6.28 28.10 5.61
C LEU A 194 5.71 28.57 6.95
N GLY A 195 4.76 27.85 7.54
CA GLY A 195 4.18 28.18 8.85
C GLY A 195 5.24 28.25 9.96
N GLN A 196 6.21 27.33 9.97
CA GLN A 196 7.35 27.39 10.89
C GLN A 196 8.18 28.66 10.68
N ALA A 197 8.53 29.00 9.44
CA ALA A 197 9.32 30.19 9.12
C ALA A 197 8.59 31.50 9.47
N LEU A 198 7.28 31.58 9.23
CA LEU A 198 6.45 32.73 9.61
C LEU A 198 6.42 32.94 11.13
N ARG A 199 6.29 31.84 11.88
CA ARG A 199 6.32 31.88 13.34
C ARG A 199 7.69 32.33 13.88
N GLU A 200 8.79 31.89 13.28
CA GLU A 200 10.15 32.35 13.62
C GLU A 200 10.34 33.84 13.32
N ALA A 201 9.74 34.34 12.24
CA ALA A 201 9.75 35.76 11.87
C ALA A 201 8.80 36.64 12.71
N GLY A 202 7.99 36.04 13.59
CA GLY A 202 7.04 36.75 14.46
C GLY A 202 5.67 37.04 13.83
N ASP A 203 5.42 36.61 12.59
CA ASP A 203 4.14 36.77 11.90
C ASP A 203 3.19 35.62 12.23
N THR A 204 2.69 35.63 13.47
CA THR A 204 1.79 34.58 13.99
C THR A 204 0.39 34.62 13.38
N ALA A 205 0.01 35.71 12.72
CA ALA A 205 -1.28 35.83 12.04
C ALA A 205 -1.25 35.11 10.69
N ALA A 206 -0.16 35.26 9.93
CA ALA A 206 0.03 34.52 8.67
C ALA A 206 0.41 33.05 8.88
N ALA A 207 0.87 32.67 10.08
CA ALA A 207 1.27 31.29 10.42
C ALA A 207 0.11 30.35 10.84
N ARG A 208 -1.13 30.84 10.89
CA ARG A 208 -2.34 30.07 11.24
C ARG A 208 -3.09 29.64 10.00
#